data_AF-A0A813R1U8-F1
#
_entry.id   AF-A0A813R1U8-F1
#
_cell.length_a   1.000
_cell.length_b   1.000
_cell.length_c   1.000
_cell.angle_alpha   90.00
_cell.angle_beta   90.00
_cell.angle_gamma   90.00
#
_symmetry.space_group_name_H-M   'P 1'
#
loop_
_entity.id
_entity.type
_entity.pdbx_description
1 polymer ?
#
loop_
_entity_poly.entity_id
_entity_poly.type
_entity_poly.pdbx_seq_one_letter_code
_entity_poly.pdbx_strand_id
1 'polypeptide(L)'
;MQNAGSGDDLLEWYPSQVKGPVDDEVQEADLISTIEFNDDGNLLAVGDKGGRIVVFQREQQTKTSPRRNEYNVYITFHSHEPEFDYLKSLEIEEKINQIRWLKRKNAAHFLLSTNDKTVKLWKISEKTKRAEGYNLRDDNGTVRSTNHIVNLRIPVIKPMELMVEAAPKRVFGNAHTYHINSISLNSDQETFLSADDLRINLWHTEVTDQSFNIVDIKPPNMEDLTEVITGAEFHPRECNIFVYSSSRGIIRLCDMR
;
A
#
# COMPACT_ATOMS: atom_id res chain seq x y z
N MET A 1 43.47 -33.65 -11.20
CA MET A 1 42.00 -33.62 -11.24
C MET A 1 41.56 -32.58 -10.23
N GLN A 2 40.83 -31.56 -10.69
CA GLN A 2 40.45 -30.38 -9.91
C GLN A 2 39.50 -30.78 -8.76
N ASN A 3 39.77 -30.25 -7.57
CA ASN A 3 38.84 -30.28 -6.44
C ASN A 3 37.55 -29.57 -6.84
N ALA A 4 36.45 -30.31 -6.94
CA ALA A 4 35.12 -29.75 -6.85
C ALA A 4 34.87 -29.44 -5.37
N GLY A 5 35.00 -28.17 -4.98
CA GLY A 5 34.56 -27.70 -3.67
C GLY A 5 33.05 -27.74 -3.60
N SER A 6 32.49 -28.81 -3.04
CA SER A 6 31.10 -28.88 -2.59
C SER A 6 30.98 -28.16 -1.24
N GLY A 7 30.98 -26.83 -1.28
CA GLY A 7 30.58 -26.00 -0.16
C GLY A 7 29.08 -25.75 -0.28
N ASP A 8 28.29 -26.53 0.44
CA ASP A 8 26.88 -26.25 0.67
C ASP A 8 26.83 -25.06 1.65
N ASP A 9 27.06 -23.84 1.14
CA ASP A 9 26.92 -22.59 1.89
C ASP A 9 25.43 -22.37 2.18
N LEU A 10 24.93 -23.10 3.18
CA LEU A 10 23.56 -22.95 3.67
C LEU A 10 23.42 -21.55 4.25
N LEU A 11 22.39 -20.83 3.79
CA LEU A 11 22.05 -19.51 4.30
C LEU A 11 21.71 -19.60 5.80
N GLU A 12 22.54 -19.02 6.65
CA GLU A 12 22.30 -18.99 8.09
C GLU A 12 21.34 -17.85 8.46
N TRP A 13 20.20 -18.21 9.06
CA TRP A 13 19.21 -17.25 9.54
C TRP A 13 19.47 -16.88 11.00
N TYR A 14 19.47 -15.58 11.28
CA TYR A 14 19.66 -15.04 12.63
C TYR A 14 18.47 -14.16 13.00
N PRO A 15 17.97 -14.22 14.26
CA PRO A 15 16.97 -13.29 14.73
C PRO A 15 17.58 -11.88 14.75
N SER A 16 17.00 -10.95 13.98
CA SER A 16 17.51 -9.57 13.88
C SER A 16 16.68 -8.60 14.71
N GLN A 17 15.36 -8.60 14.57
CA GLN A 17 14.46 -7.67 15.26
C GLN A 17 13.12 -8.33 15.56
N VAL A 18 12.49 -7.89 16.65
CA VAL A 18 11.10 -8.18 16.99
C VAL A 18 10.41 -6.84 17.24
N LYS A 19 9.24 -6.65 16.64
CA LYS A 19 8.39 -5.45 16.81
C LYS A 19 7.01 -5.93 17.26
N GLY A 20 6.53 -5.43 18.38
CA GLY A 20 5.26 -5.84 18.96
C GLY A 20 5.19 -5.60 20.46
N PRO A 21 4.04 -5.88 21.10
CA PRO A 21 3.92 -5.85 22.54
C PRO A 21 4.90 -6.83 23.19
N VAL A 22 5.41 -6.46 24.37
CA VAL A 22 6.30 -7.33 25.18
C VAL A 22 5.48 -8.35 25.96
N ASP A 23 4.21 -8.05 26.20
CA ASP A 23 3.26 -8.90 26.92
C ASP A 23 2.42 -9.73 25.94
N ASP A 24 1.85 -10.84 26.42
CA ASP A 24 1.04 -11.78 25.62
C ASP A 24 -0.37 -11.24 25.28
N GLU A 25 -0.74 -10.06 25.78
CA GLU A 25 -2.02 -9.42 25.46
C GLU A 25 -1.96 -8.74 24.08
N VAL A 26 -2.37 -9.47 23.05
CA VAL A 26 -2.46 -8.96 21.68
C VAL A 26 -3.87 -8.46 21.39
N GLN A 27 -4.01 -7.17 21.08
CA GLN A 27 -5.28 -6.62 20.61
C GLN A 27 -5.56 -7.11 19.19
N GLU A 28 -6.82 -7.45 18.90
CA GLU A 28 -7.21 -7.98 17.59
C GLU A 28 -6.92 -6.99 16.44
N ALA A 29 -7.04 -5.69 16.70
CA ALA A 29 -6.70 -4.62 15.75
C ALA A 29 -5.20 -4.54 15.43
N ASP A 30 -4.33 -5.01 16.32
CA ASP A 30 -2.87 -5.01 16.13
C ASP A 30 -2.37 -6.25 15.37
N LEU A 31 -3.26 -7.19 15.03
CA LEU A 31 -2.89 -8.37 14.26
C LEU A 31 -2.46 -7.99 12.84
N ILE A 32 -1.23 -8.35 12.50
CA ILE A 32 -0.67 -8.11 11.17
C ILE A 32 -1.39 -9.00 10.15
N SER A 33 -1.92 -8.36 9.11
CA SER A 33 -2.66 -9.03 8.04
C SER A 33 -1.87 -9.13 6.74
N THR A 34 -0.97 -8.18 6.47
CA THR A 34 -0.17 -8.16 5.24
C THR A 34 1.18 -7.46 5.45
N ILE A 35 2.19 -7.91 4.71
CA ILE A 35 3.56 -7.39 4.76
C ILE A 35 4.09 -7.33 3.33
N GLU A 36 4.70 -6.20 2.94
CA GLU A 36 5.23 -6.01 1.60
C GLU A 36 6.47 -5.11 1.60
N PHE A 37 7.58 -5.61 1.03
CA PHE A 37 8.75 -4.80 0.72
C PHE A 37 8.53 -3.97 -0.54
N ASN A 38 9.10 -2.77 -0.57
CA ASN A 38 9.20 -2.02 -1.82
C ASN A 38 10.28 -2.63 -2.74
N ASP A 39 10.33 -2.17 -4.01
CA ASP A 39 11.18 -2.77 -5.05
C ASP A 39 12.68 -2.81 -4.72
N ASP A 40 13.19 -1.87 -3.92
CA ASP A 40 14.61 -1.79 -3.54
C ASP A 40 14.92 -2.41 -2.16
N GLY A 41 13.88 -2.89 -1.45
CA GLY A 41 13.98 -3.45 -0.11
C GLY A 41 14.42 -2.45 0.96
N ASN A 42 14.35 -1.14 0.72
CA ASN A 42 14.65 -0.13 1.74
C ASN A 42 13.45 0.18 2.63
N LEU A 43 12.23 -0.07 2.14
CA LEU A 43 10.99 0.15 2.87
C LEU A 43 10.22 -1.17 3.02
N LEU A 44 9.65 -1.36 4.20
CA LEU A 44 8.77 -2.47 4.53
C LEU A 44 7.43 -1.91 5.00
N ALA A 45 6.35 -2.15 4.27
CA ALA A 45 5.01 -1.82 4.71
C ALA A 45 4.37 -3.01 5.42
N VAL A 46 3.68 -2.73 6.51
CA VAL A 46 2.91 -3.69 7.30
C VAL A 46 1.51 -3.14 7.46
N GLY A 47 0.51 -3.92 7.07
CA GLY A 47 -0.90 -3.63 7.30
C GLY A 47 -1.45 -4.51 8.42
N ASP A 48 -2.37 -3.97 9.20
CA ASP A 48 -3.03 -4.70 10.28
C ASP A 48 -4.55 -4.82 10.10
N LYS A 49 -5.17 -5.55 11.03
CA LYS A 49 -6.62 -5.73 11.07
C LYS A 49 -7.37 -4.46 11.48
N GLY A 50 -6.73 -3.55 12.21
CA GLY A 50 -7.26 -2.23 12.57
C GLY A 50 -7.11 -1.15 11.48
N GLY A 51 -6.86 -1.54 10.23
CA GLY A 51 -6.84 -0.61 9.10
C GLY A 51 -5.65 0.35 9.04
N ARG A 52 -4.62 0.16 9.88
CA ARG A 52 -3.40 0.98 9.88
C ARG A 52 -2.34 0.37 8.97
N ILE A 53 -1.50 1.25 8.44
CA ILE A 53 -0.30 0.88 7.70
C ILE A 53 0.91 1.50 8.41
N VAL A 54 1.84 0.65 8.80
CA VAL A 54 3.13 1.02 9.36
C VAL A 54 4.19 0.78 8.30
N VAL A 55 4.91 1.82 7.91
CA VAL A 55 6.06 1.71 7.01
C VAL A 55 7.33 1.81 7.83
N PHE A 56 8.22 0.84 7.66
CA PHE A 56 9.55 0.85 8.23
C PHE A 56 10.60 1.17 7.16
N GLN A 57 11.63 1.92 7.54
CA GLN A 57 12.77 2.22 6.69
C GLN A 57 14.02 1.54 7.25
N ARG A 58 14.78 0.90 6.36
CA ARG A 58 16.08 0.32 6.67
C ARG A 58 17.09 1.43 6.98
N GLU A 59 17.74 1.32 8.13
CA GLU A 59 18.82 2.22 8.51
C GLU A 59 20.00 2.10 7.52
N GLN A 60 20.50 3.24 7.03
CA GLN A 60 21.65 3.25 6.13
C GLN A 60 22.94 2.99 6.91
N GLN A 61 23.79 2.11 6.38
CA GLN A 61 25.07 1.79 7.01
C GLN A 61 25.93 3.05 7.19
N THR A 62 26.17 3.42 8.44
CA THR A 62 27.18 4.42 8.80
C THR A 62 28.53 3.74 8.99
N LYS A 63 29.63 4.47 8.74
CA LYS A 63 31.01 3.96 8.88
C LYS A 63 31.32 3.36 10.26
N THR A 64 30.51 3.69 11.27
CA THR A 64 30.66 3.27 12.67
C THR A 64 29.95 1.96 13.01
N SER A 65 28.99 1.50 12.19
CA SER A 65 28.13 0.34 12.50
C SER A 65 27.81 -0.51 11.25
N PRO A 66 28.77 -1.27 10.71
CA PRO A 66 28.63 -1.96 9.41
C PRO A 66 27.67 -3.17 9.40
N ARG A 67 26.96 -3.48 10.51
CA ARG A 67 26.18 -4.73 10.66
C ARG A 67 24.70 -4.57 11.02
N ARG A 68 24.14 -3.36 11.03
CA ARG A 68 22.73 -3.17 11.40
C ARG A 68 21.86 -2.88 10.18
N ASN A 69 21.23 -3.92 9.64
CA ASN A 69 20.12 -3.80 8.69
C ASN A 69 18.80 -3.68 9.47
N GLU A 70 18.75 -2.71 10.37
CA GLU A 70 17.62 -2.52 11.27
C GLU A 70 16.52 -1.70 10.57
N TYR A 71 15.27 -2.10 10.75
CA TYR A 71 14.09 -1.41 10.24
C TYR A 71 13.47 -0.57 11.35
N ASN A 72 13.42 0.74 11.14
CA ASN A 72 12.86 1.72 12.07
C ASN A 72 11.57 2.31 11.51
N VAL A 73 10.64 2.69 12.40
CA VAL A 73 9.35 3.25 11.98
C VAL A 73 9.62 4.54 11.21
N TYR A 74 9.17 4.56 9.96
CA TYR A 74 9.30 5.70 9.06
C TYR A 74 8.03 6.56 9.08
N ILE A 75 6.86 5.92 8.99
CA ILE A 75 5.57 6.57 9.16
C ILE A 75 4.50 5.54 9.54
N THR A 76 3.52 5.98 10.32
CA THR A 76 2.29 5.24 10.60
C THR A 76 1.12 6.11 10.19
N PHE A 77 0.16 5.54 9.48
CA PHE A 77 -1.09 6.23 9.12
C PHE A 77 -2.25 5.24 9.08
N HIS A 78 -3.46 5.76 9.28
CA HIS A 78 -4.69 4.97 9.20
C HIS A 78 -5.20 4.99 7.76
N SER A 79 -5.28 3.81 7.14
CA SER A 79 -5.60 3.66 5.73
C SER A 79 -7.10 3.48 5.48
N HIS A 80 -7.74 2.60 6.24
CA HIS A 80 -9.17 2.32 6.13
C HIS A 80 -9.81 2.44 7.50
N GLU A 81 -11.02 2.98 7.54
CA GLU A 81 -11.88 3.05 8.71
C GLU A 81 -13.04 2.07 8.51
N PRO A 82 -13.76 1.67 9.57
CA PRO A 82 -14.92 0.82 9.45
C PRO A 82 -16.02 1.58 8.72
N GLU A 83 -16.59 0.98 7.69
CA GLU A 83 -17.67 1.57 6.92
C GLU A 83 -18.91 0.66 6.97
N PHE A 84 -20.11 1.23 6.85
CA PHE A 84 -21.34 0.46 6.80
C PHE A 84 -22.15 0.83 5.56
N ASP A 85 -22.38 -0.14 4.68
CA ASP A 85 -23.28 0.02 3.53
C ASP A 85 -24.72 -0.23 3.99
N TYR A 86 -25.46 0.85 4.23
CA TYR A 86 -26.86 0.80 4.66
C TYR A 86 -27.80 0.18 3.61
N LEU A 87 -27.48 0.29 2.32
CA LEU A 87 -28.33 -0.23 1.25
C LEU A 87 -28.23 -1.75 1.18
N LYS A 88 -27.02 -2.29 1.40
CA LYS A 88 -26.78 -3.74 1.43
C LYS A 88 -26.83 -4.34 2.83
N SER A 89 -26.96 -3.51 3.87
CA SER A 89 -26.83 -3.91 5.27
C SER A 89 -25.54 -4.71 5.52
N LEU A 90 -24.42 -4.18 5.00
CA LEU A 90 -23.12 -4.85 5.03
C LEU A 90 -22.12 -3.98 5.77
N GLU A 91 -21.49 -4.56 6.80
CA GLU A 91 -20.33 -3.97 7.46
C GLU A 91 -19.07 -4.22 6.62
N ILE A 92 -18.27 -3.18 6.44
CA ILE A 92 -17.02 -3.21 5.71
C ILE A 92 -15.92 -3.06 6.75
N GLU A 93 -15.17 -4.14 6.94
CA GLU A 93 -14.03 -4.14 7.86
C GLU A 93 -12.94 -3.17 7.38
N GLU A 94 -12.26 -2.56 8.36
CA GLU A 94 -11.09 -1.71 8.14
C GLU A 94 -9.82 -2.51 7.82
N LYS A 95 -9.83 -3.82 8.05
CA LYS A 95 -8.70 -4.74 7.83
C LYS A 95 -8.03 -4.53 6.48
N ILE A 96 -6.70 -4.39 6.51
CA ILE A 96 -5.90 -4.31 5.29
C ILE A 96 -5.68 -5.72 4.75
N ASN A 97 -6.24 -6.03 3.58
CA ASN A 97 -6.07 -7.35 2.96
C ASN A 97 -4.72 -7.46 2.24
N GLN A 98 -4.30 -6.40 1.53
CA GLN A 98 -3.07 -6.43 0.76
C GLN A 98 -2.49 -5.03 0.53
N ILE A 99 -1.16 -4.97 0.42
CA ILE A 99 -0.40 -3.78 0.06
C ILE A 99 0.45 -4.09 -1.17
N ARG A 100 0.51 -3.15 -2.12
CA ARG A 100 1.39 -3.23 -3.30
C ARG A 100 2.08 -1.91 -3.55
N TRP A 101 3.41 -1.91 -3.59
CA TRP A 101 4.20 -0.73 -3.90
C TRP A 101 4.20 -0.44 -5.40
N LEU A 102 4.04 0.83 -5.77
CA LEU A 102 4.30 1.27 -7.13
C LEU A 102 5.80 1.55 -7.31
N LYS A 103 6.29 1.28 -8.52
CA LYS A 103 7.64 1.66 -8.93
C LYS A 103 7.86 3.15 -8.72
N ARG A 104 8.98 3.48 -8.10
CA ARG A 104 9.34 4.86 -7.75
C ARG A 104 9.58 5.71 -9.01
N LYS A 105 8.66 6.63 -9.32
CA LYS A 105 8.79 7.59 -10.43
C LYS A 105 9.43 8.93 -10.01
N ASN A 106 9.36 9.29 -8.74
CA ASN A 106 9.90 10.55 -8.22
C ASN A 106 10.37 10.41 -6.75
N ALA A 107 10.66 11.52 -6.08
CA ALA A 107 11.12 11.49 -4.70
C ALA A 107 10.09 10.86 -3.73
N ALA A 108 8.79 10.94 -4.04
CA ALA A 108 7.73 10.33 -3.25
C ALA A 108 7.57 8.83 -3.55
N HIS A 109 7.14 8.11 -2.54
CA HIS A 109 6.76 6.70 -2.64
C HIS A 109 5.25 6.59 -2.79
N PHE A 110 4.80 5.57 -3.53
CA PHE A 110 3.39 5.31 -3.75
C PHE A 110 3.10 3.86 -3.45
N LEU A 111 2.00 3.59 -2.76
CA LEU A 111 1.51 2.24 -2.51
C LEU A 111 0.01 2.18 -2.70
N LEU A 112 -0.48 1.03 -3.14
CA LEU A 112 -1.88 0.65 -3.07
C LEU A 112 -2.11 -0.15 -1.79
N SER A 113 -3.23 0.11 -1.15
CA SER A 113 -3.74 -0.66 -0.02
C SER A 113 -5.19 -1.01 -0.30
N THR A 114 -5.63 -2.21 0.06
CA THR A 114 -7.04 -2.61 -0.12
C THR A 114 -7.62 -3.19 1.16
N ASN A 115 -8.90 -2.92 1.40
CA ASN A 115 -9.75 -3.73 2.27
C ASN A 115 -10.70 -4.57 1.39
N ASP A 116 -11.82 -5.02 1.95
CA ASP A 116 -12.79 -5.87 1.25
C ASP A 116 -13.54 -5.21 0.08
N LYS A 117 -13.62 -3.87 0.04
CA LYS A 117 -14.47 -3.15 -0.93
C LYS A 117 -13.79 -2.00 -1.65
N THR A 118 -12.70 -1.48 -1.09
CA THR A 118 -12.05 -0.27 -1.58
C THR A 118 -10.54 -0.47 -1.69
N VAL A 119 -9.97 0.10 -2.75
CA VAL A 119 -8.53 0.22 -2.94
C VAL A 119 -8.17 1.70 -2.81
N LYS A 120 -7.15 2.04 -2.03
CA LYS A 120 -6.64 3.41 -1.86
C LYS A 120 -5.22 3.51 -2.37
N LEU A 121 -4.93 4.56 -3.15
CA LEU A 121 -3.59 4.94 -3.57
C LEU A 121 -3.05 5.98 -2.61
N TRP A 122 -1.99 5.63 -1.89
CA TRP A 122 -1.30 6.51 -0.96
C TRP A 122 -0.05 7.11 -1.57
N LYS A 123 0.21 8.36 -1.21
CA LYS A 123 1.46 9.06 -1.50
C LYS A 123 2.19 9.31 -0.19
N ILE A 124 3.40 8.78 -0.07
CA ILE A 124 4.29 9.04 1.06
C ILE A 124 5.40 9.96 0.56
N SER A 125 5.54 11.13 1.18
CA SER A 125 6.53 12.12 0.77
C SER A 125 7.23 12.76 1.96
N GLU A 126 8.52 13.02 1.76
CA GLU A 126 9.36 13.74 2.69
C GLU A 126 9.28 15.24 2.43
N LYS A 127 9.08 16.00 3.49
CA LYS A 127 9.16 17.46 3.51
C LYS A 127 10.34 17.86 4.38
N THR A 128 11.24 18.66 3.81
CA THR A 128 12.41 19.25 4.50
C THR A 128 12.39 20.77 4.49
N LYS A 129 11.32 21.36 3.94
CA LYS A 129 11.17 22.80 3.80
C LYS A 129 9.75 23.22 4.14
N ARG A 130 9.62 24.37 4.82
CA ARG A 130 8.34 25.04 5.09
C ARG A 130 8.37 26.48 4.58
N ALA A 131 7.20 26.98 4.18
CA ALA A 131 7.04 28.39 3.85
C ALA A 131 6.74 29.19 5.13
N GLU A 132 7.49 30.25 5.37
CA GLU A 132 7.30 31.18 6.47
C GLU A 132 7.09 32.62 5.97
N GLY A 133 6.56 33.50 6.82
CA GLY A 133 6.37 34.91 6.46
C GLY A 133 5.07 35.21 5.73
N TYR A 134 3.96 34.56 6.11
CA TYR A 134 2.63 34.88 5.58
C TYR A 134 2.18 36.30 5.96
N ASN A 135 1.37 36.95 5.12
CA ASN A 135 0.85 38.30 5.42
C ASN A 135 -0.17 38.31 6.55
N LEU A 136 -1.03 37.29 6.55
CA LEU A 136 -2.20 37.21 7.44
C LEU A 136 -1.94 36.42 8.72
N ARG A 137 -0.78 35.78 8.84
CA ARG A 137 -0.42 34.98 10.01
C ARG A 137 1.00 35.31 10.47
N ASP A 138 1.18 35.41 11.79
CA ASP A 138 2.52 35.43 12.37
C ASP A 138 3.16 34.03 12.36
N ASP A 139 4.42 33.94 12.76
CA ASP A 139 5.17 32.68 12.74
C ASP A 139 4.65 31.67 13.79
N ASN A 140 3.76 32.11 14.69
CA ASN A 140 3.06 31.28 15.67
C ASN A 140 1.65 30.86 15.18
N GLY A 141 1.27 31.22 13.96
CA GLY A 141 -0.02 30.86 13.35
C GLY A 141 -1.18 31.79 13.73
N THR A 142 -0.95 32.83 14.53
CA THR A 142 -1.97 33.79 14.96
C THR A 142 -2.35 34.69 13.79
N VAL A 143 -3.65 34.92 13.62
CA VAL A 143 -4.16 35.83 12.58
C VAL A 143 -3.73 37.26 12.89
N ARG A 144 -3.02 37.89 11.96
CA ARG A 144 -2.64 39.30 12.04
C ARG A 144 -3.85 40.16 11.70
N SER A 145 -4.07 41.22 12.48
CA SER A 145 -5.09 42.22 12.16
C SER A 145 -4.79 42.86 10.81
N THR A 146 -5.79 42.89 9.93
CA THR A 146 -5.71 43.45 8.58
C THR A 146 -5.33 44.93 8.58
N ASN A 147 -5.62 45.65 9.67
CA ASN A 147 -5.33 47.08 9.82
C ASN A 147 -3.84 47.38 10.05
N HIS A 148 -3.02 46.36 10.31
CA HIS A 148 -1.57 46.52 10.52
C HIS A 148 -0.73 46.00 9.34
N ILE A 149 -1.37 45.60 8.23
CA ILE A 149 -0.67 45.14 7.04
C ILE A 149 -0.36 46.36 6.16
N VAL A 150 0.79 46.97 6.43
CA VAL A 150 1.28 48.14 5.67
C VAL A 150 1.99 47.75 4.37
N ASN A 151 2.58 46.55 4.31
CA ASN A 151 3.30 46.04 3.12
C ASN A 151 3.01 44.55 2.92
N LEU A 152 2.87 44.13 1.66
CA LEU A 152 2.75 42.73 1.29
C LEU A 152 4.14 42.09 1.16
N ARG A 153 4.31 40.94 1.79
CA ARG A 153 5.50 40.08 1.69
C ARG A 153 5.16 38.76 1.00
N ILE A 154 6.15 38.20 0.30
CA ILE A 154 6.06 36.87 -0.28
C ILE A 154 6.64 35.87 0.74
N PRO A 155 5.98 34.73 1.00
CA PRO A 155 6.53 33.70 1.88
C PRO A 155 7.89 33.19 1.40
N VAL A 156 8.82 32.98 2.33
CA VAL A 156 10.16 32.47 2.06
C VAL A 156 10.24 31.02 2.50
N ILE A 157 10.82 30.18 1.65
CA ILE A 157 11.04 28.77 1.95
C ILE A 157 12.24 28.65 2.89
N LYS A 158 12.03 28.15 4.11
CA LYS A 158 13.08 27.85 5.07
C LYS A 158 13.25 26.35 5.28
N PRO A 159 14.47 25.87 5.58
CA PRO A 159 14.69 24.49 6.01
C PRO A 159 13.90 24.18 7.28
N MET A 160 13.40 22.95 7.39
CA MET A 160 12.78 22.40 8.59
C MET A 160 13.28 20.98 8.85
N GLU A 161 12.98 20.47 10.03
CA GLU A 161 13.19 19.06 10.35
C GLU A 161 12.45 18.16 9.36
N LEU A 162 13.06 17.02 9.01
CA LEU A 162 12.49 16.06 8.08
C LEU A 162 11.15 15.57 8.63
N MET A 163 10.09 15.85 7.89
CA MET A 163 8.75 15.38 8.20
C MET A 163 8.27 14.48 7.08
N VAL A 164 7.82 13.28 7.43
CA VAL A 164 7.21 12.35 6.50
C VAL A 164 5.70 12.51 6.58
N GLU A 165 5.04 12.63 5.44
CA GLU A 165 3.57 12.68 5.36
C GLU A 165 3.05 11.59 4.43
N ALA A 166 1.98 10.93 4.85
CA ALA A 166 1.17 10.04 4.02
C ALA A 166 -0.15 10.76 3.68
N ALA A 167 -0.49 10.83 2.40
CA ALA A 167 -1.75 11.41 1.93
C ALA A 167 -2.47 10.45 0.99
N PRO A 168 -3.79 10.25 1.15
CA PRO A 168 -4.58 9.49 0.19
C PRO A 168 -4.69 10.31 -1.10
N LYS A 169 -4.15 9.78 -2.19
CA LYS A 169 -4.20 10.44 -3.51
C LYS A 169 -5.49 10.09 -4.24
N ARG A 170 -5.92 8.83 -4.17
CA ARG A 170 -7.09 8.30 -4.88
C ARG A 170 -7.75 7.16 -4.11
N VAL A 171 -9.05 7.01 -4.32
CA VAL A 171 -9.87 5.92 -3.77
C VAL A 171 -10.62 5.29 -4.94
N PHE A 172 -10.47 3.98 -5.11
CA PHE A 172 -11.15 3.16 -6.10
C PHE A 172 -12.15 2.28 -5.34
N GLY A 173 -13.44 2.51 -5.55
CA GLY A 173 -14.50 1.83 -4.81
C GLY A 173 -15.67 1.47 -5.70
N ASN A 174 -16.67 0.80 -5.12
CA ASN A 174 -17.95 0.48 -5.76
C ASN A 174 -17.90 -0.38 -7.03
N ALA A 175 -16.77 -1.01 -7.36
CA ALA A 175 -16.68 -1.94 -8.50
C ALA A 175 -16.80 -3.41 -8.10
N HIS A 176 -16.61 -3.73 -6.82
CA HIS A 176 -16.64 -5.10 -6.31
C HIS A 176 -17.94 -5.41 -5.58
N THR A 177 -18.53 -6.56 -5.91
CA THR A 177 -19.70 -7.07 -5.20
C THR A 177 -19.27 -7.94 -4.03
N TYR A 178 -18.20 -8.70 -4.19
CA TYR A 178 -17.66 -9.64 -3.19
C TYR A 178 -16.41 -9.07 -2.51
N HIS A 179 -15.71 -9.87 -1.71
CA HIS A 179 -14.54 -9.41 -0.94
C HIS A 179 -13.31 -9.35 -1.84
N ILE A 180 -12.64 -8.20 -1.88
CA ILE A 180 -11.38 -8.07 -2.62
C ILE A 180 -10.31 -8.90 -1.90
N ASN A 181 -9.82 -9.93 -2.58
CA ASN A 181 -8.78 -10.82 -2.08
C ASN A 181 -7.40 -10.51 -2.68
N SER A 182 -7.35 -9.81 -3.82
CA SER A 182 -6.08 -9.52 -4.49
C SER A 182 -6.06 -8.18 -5.21
N ILE A 183 -4.91 -7.52 -5.18
CA ILE A 183 -4.53 -6.39 -6.03
C ILE A 183 -3.15 -6.64 -6.63
N SER A 184 -2.97 -6.25 -7.89
CA SER A 184 -1.69 -6.41 -8.58
C SER A 184 -1.47 -5.29 -9.58
N LEU A 185 -0.27 -4.72 -9.60
CA LEU A 185 0.13 -3.65 -10.51
C LEU A 185 0.59 -4.25 -11.83
N ASN A 186 0.19 -3.62 -12.93
CA ASN A 186 0.69 -4.02 -14.24
C ASN A 186 2.10 -3.48 -14.47
N SER A 187 2.88 -4.19 -15.29
CA SER A 187 4.22 -3.80 -15.73
C SER A 187 4.26 -2.50 -16.53
N ASP A 188 3.12 -2.04 -17.07
CA ASP A 188 2.95 -0.76 -17.75
C ASP A 188 3.04 0.47 -16.81
N GLN A 189 2.91 0.27 -15.49
CA GLN A 189 2.86 1.32 -14.46
C GLN A 189 1.74 2.36 -14.62
N GLU A 190 0.69 2.01 -15.36
CA GLU A 190 -0.49 2.82 -15.62
C GLU A 190 -1.75 2.12 -15.12
N THR A 191 -1.79 0.79 -15.23
CA THR A 191 -2.94 -0.03 -14.84
C THR A 191 -2.64 -0.95 -13.65
N PHE A 192 -3.71 -1.39 -13.00
CA PHE A 192 -3.66 -2.42 -11.96
C PHE A 192 -4.95 -3.22 -11.99
N LEU A 193 -4.91 -4.44 -11.47
CA LEU A 193 -6.10 -5.28 -11.30
C LEU A 193 -6.48 -5.36 -9.84
N SER A 194 -7.76 -5.57 -9.60
CA SER A 194 -8.29 -6.02 -8.32
C SER A 194 -9.21 -7.20 -8.56
N ALA A 195 -9.08 -8.23 -7.75
CA ALA A 195 -9.88 -9.45 -7.82
C ALA A 195 -10.71 -9.61 -6.55
N ASP A 196 -11.99 -9.91 -6.73
CA ASP A 196 -12.86 -10.45 -5.69
C ASP A 196 -13.10 -11.94 -5.92
N ASP A 197 -14.01 -12.53 -5.14
CA ASP A 197 -14.30 -13.96 -5.18
C ASP A 197 -14.79 -14.47 -6.55
N LEU A 198 -15.37 -13.63 -7.41
CA LEU A 198 -15.94 -14.06 -8.70
C LEU A 198 -15.51 -13.20 -9.90
N ARG A 199 -14.89 -12.04 -9.67
CA ARG A 199 -14.59 -11.04 -10.70
C ARG A 199 -13.20 -10.48 -10.57
N ILE A 200 -12.59 -10.19 -11.72
CA ILE A 200 -11.35 -9.42 -11.81
C ILE A 200 -11.64 -8.16 -12.62
N ASN A 201 -11.32 -7.01 -12.02
CA ASN A 201 -11.49 -5.70 -12.61
C ASN A 201 -10.12 -5.08 -12.90
N LEU A 202 -9.99 -4.45 -14.06
CA LEU A 202 -8.84 -3.66 -14.49
C LEU A 202 -9.13 -2.18 -14.27
N TRP A 203 -8.16 -1.48 -13.71
CA TRP A 203 -8.23 -0.07 -13.39
C TRP A 203 -7.08 0.68 -14.02
N HIS A 204 -7.32 1.96 -14.30
CA HIS A 204 -6.25 2.89 -14.56
C HIS A 204 -5.93 3.64 -13.27
N THR A 205 -4.65 3.77 -12.92
CA THR A 205 -4.18 4.41 -11.67
C THR A 205 -4.59 5.88 -11.54
N GLU A 206 -5.04 6.51 -12.62
CA GLU A 206 -5.52 7.90 -12.62
C GLU A 206 -7.04 8.07 -12.73
N VAL A 207 -7.79 7.00 -12.98
CA VAL A 207 -9.24 7.04 -13.20
C VAL A 207 -9.92 6.24 -12.10
N THR A 208 -10.73 6.90 -11.27
CA THR A 208 -11.33 6.31 -10.06
C THR A 208 -12.79 5.93 -10.21
N ASP A 209 -13.46 6.47 -11.23
CA ASP A 209 -14.89 6.32 -11.49
C ASP A 209 -15.22 5.17 -12.46
N GLN A 210 -14.20 4.56 -13.08
CA GLN A 210 -14.38 3.52 -14.08
C GLN A 210 -13.41 2.37 -13.86
N SER A 211 -13.92 1.15 -14.04
CA SER A 211 -13.17 -0.10 -14.04
C SER A 211 -13.69 -1.01 -15.14
N PHE A 212 -12.81 -1.80 -15.75
CA PHE A 212 -13.18 -2.76 -16.78
C PHE A 212 -13.19 -4.16 -16.19
N ASN A 213 -14.32 -4.85 -16.23
CA ASN A 213 -14.35 -6.25 -15.85
C ASN A 213 -13.68 -7.10 -16.94
N ILE A 214 -12.60 -7.81 -16.59
CA ILE A 214 -11.81 -8.63 -17.52
C ILE A 214 -12.04 -10.13 -17.30
N VAL A 215 -12.53 -10.52 -16.11
CA VAL A 215 -12.95 -11.89 -15.80
C VAL A 215 -14.22 -11.82 -14.96
N ASP A 216 -15.24 -12.60 -15.34
CA ASP A 216 -16.45 -12.86 -14.55
C ASP A 216 -16.74 -14.35 -14.59
N ILE A 217 -16.53 -15.03 -13.46
CA ILE A 217 -16.88 -16.45 -13.30
C ILE A 217 -18.21 -16.64 -12.55
N LYS A 218 -18.97 -15.57 -12.34
CA LYS A 218 -20.26 -15.64 -11.65
C LYS A 218 -21.24 -16.53 -12.43
N PRO A 219 -21.75 -17.61 -11.82
CA PRO A 219 -22.75 -18.44 -12.49
C PRO A 219 -24.09 -17.68 -12.63
N PRO A 220 -24.93 -18.04 -13.63
CA PRO A 220 -26.27 -17.45 -13.76
C PRO A 220 -27.13 -17.66 -12.52
N ASN A 221 -27.02 -18.83 -11.88
CA ASN A 221 -27.63 -19.14 -10.59
C ASN A 221 -26.53 -19.31 -9.54
N MET A 222 -26.65 -18.60 -8.42
CA MET A 222 -25.66 -18.67 -7.33
C MET A 222 -25.60 -20.04 -6.64
N GLU A 223 -26.66 -20.85 -6.75
CA GLU A 223 -26.67 -22.22 -6.22
C GLU A 223 -25.69 -23.14 -6.98
N ASP A 224 -25.38 -22.81 -8.24
CA ASP A 224 -24.42 -23.56 -9.07
C ASP A 224 -22.97 -23.10 -8.84
N LEU A 225 -22.71 -22.30 -7.81
CA LEU A 225 -21.38 -21.83 -7.51
C LEU A 225 -20.49 -22.98 -7.06
N THR A 226 -19.47 -23.29 -7.87
CA THR A 226 -18.57 -24.41 -7.59
C THR A 226 -17.11 -24.03 -7.42
N GLU A 227 -16.76 -22.79 -7.73
CA GLU A 227 -15.39 -22.29 -7.78
C GLU A 227 -15.38 -20.78 -7.49
N VAL A 228 -14.42 -20.33 -6.69
CA VAL A 228 -14.16 -18.91 -6.42
C VAL A 228 -12.71 -18.57 -6.71
N ILE A 229 -12.44 -17.33 -7.08
CA ILE A 229 -11.09 -16.79 -7.26
C ILE A 229 -10.47 -16.58 -5.88
N THR A 230 -9.25 -17.06 -5.70
CA THR A 230 -8.51 -16.97 -4.42
C THR A 230 -7.29 -16.08 -4.50
N GLY A 231 -6.84 -15.76 -5.71
CA GLY A 231 -5.75 -14.81 -5.92
C GLY A 231 -5.61 -14.45 -7.40
N ALA A 232 -5.05 -13.28 -7.66
CA ALA A 232 -4.76 -12.82 -9.01
C ALA A 232 -3.49 -11.96 -9.04
N GLU A 233 -2.67 -12.13 -10.07
CA GLU A 233 -1.41 -11.39 -10.21
C GLU A 233 -1.05 -11.15 -11.67
N PHE A 234 -0.59 -9.94 -11.98
CA PHE A 234 0.00 -9.61 -13.28
C PHE A 234 1.37 -10.25 -13.46
N HIS A 235 1.72 -10.51 -14.71
CA HIS A 235 3.07 -10.90 -15.05
C HIS A 235 4.04 -9.73 -14.81
N PRO A 236 5.21 -9.95 -14.18
CA PRO A 236 6.12 -8.86 -13.78
C PRO A 236 6.74 -8.09 -14.96
N ARG A 237 6.66 -8.63 -16.18
CA ARG A 237 7.30 -8.06 -17.38
C ARG A 237 6.39 -7.91 -18.60
N GLU A 238 5.31 -8.68 -18.68
CA GLU A 238 4.47 -8.73 -19.89
C GLU A 238 3.11 -8.15 -19.53
N CYS A 239 2.79 -6.99 -20.10
CA CYS A 239 1.64 -6.20 -19.66
C CYS A 239 0.27 -6.80 -20.02
N ASN A 240 0.25 -7.75 -20.94
CA ASN A 240 -0.95 -8.45 -21.40
C ASN A 240 -1.20 -9.77 -20.67
N ILE A 241 -0.30 -10.22 -19.80
CA ILE A 241 -0.44 -11.51 -19.12
C ILE A 241 -0.75 -11.32 -17.65
N PHE A 242 -1.76 -12.03 -17.17
CA PHE A 242 -2.02 -12.20 -15.74
C PHE A 242 -2.45 -13.63 -15.45
N VAL A 243 -2.36 -14.02 -14.19
CA VAL A 243 -2.84 -15.31 -13.71
C VAL A 243 -3.87 -15.11 -12.61
N TYR A 244 -4.78 -16.07 -12.47
CA TYR A 244 -5.61 -16.17 -11.28
C TYR A 244 -5.75 -17.61 -10.81
N SER A 245 -5.77 -17.79 -9.49
CA SER A 245 -5.97 -19.07 -8.83
C SER A 245 -7.40 -19.22 -8.34
N SER A 246 -7.84 -20.46 -8.14
CA SER A 246 -9.16 -20.75 -7.62
C SER A 246 -9.17 -21.63 -6.37
N SER A 247 -10.32 -21.70 -5.71
CA SER A 247 -10.56 -22.58 -4.57
C SER A 247 -10.47 -24.08 -4.91
N ARG A 248 -10.45 -24.44 -6.19
CA ARG A 248 -10.21 -25.81 -6.67
C ARG A 248 -8.73 -26.13 -6.88
N GLY A 249 -7.83 -25.20 -6.58
CA GLY A 249 -6.39 -25.36 -6.80
C GLY A 249 -5.97 -25.26 -8.27
N ILE A 250 -6.81 -24.65 -9.12
CA ILE A 250 -6.52 -24.45 -10.54
C ILE A 250 -5.91 -23.06 -10.71
N ILE A 251 -4.81 -22.97 -11.47
CA ILE A 251 -4.21 -21.71 -11.89
C ILE A 251 -4.50 -21.53 -13.38
N ARG A 252 -5.09 -20.40 -13.74
CA ARG A 252 -5.38 -20.03 -15.13
C ARG A 252 -4.49 -18.87 -15.53
N LEU A 253 -3.86 -18.99 -16.69
CA LEU A 253 -3.08 -17.93 -17.33
C LEU A 253 -3.93 -17.30 -18.43
N CYS A 254 -4.03 -15.98 -18.40
CA CYS A 254 -4.84 -15.19 -19.31
C CYS A 254 -3.95 -14.25 -20.13
N ASP A 255 -4.29 -14.10 -21.41
CA ASP A 255 -3.71 -13.09 -22.32
C ASP A 255 -4.80 -12.07 -22.67
N MET A 256 -4.49 -10.78 -22.56
CA MET A 256 -5.41 -9.65 -22.78
C MET A 256 -5.43 -9.14 -24.22
N ARG A 257 -4.61 -9.69 -25.13
CA ARG A 257 -4.59 -9.32 -26.55
C ARG A 257 -5.69 -10.03 -27.35
#